data_AF-A0AAD5H2G9-F1
#
_entry.id   AF-A0AAD5H2G9-F1
#
_cell.length_a   1.000
_cell.length_b   1.000
_cell.length_c   1.000
_cell.angle_alpha   90.00
_cell.angle_beta   90.00
_cell.angle_gamma   90.00
#
_symmetry.space_group_name_H-M   'P 1'
#
loop_
_entity.id
_entity.type
_entity.pdbx_description
1 polymer ?
#
loop_
_entity_poly.entity_id
_entity_poly.type
_entity_poly.pdbx_seq_one_letter_code
_entity_poly.pdbx_strand_id
1 'polypeptide(L)'
;MNVCRKSLQRLGLDYLDEYLIHWPVVDGQKSGSGPDPPLEGILDACTIRPAINQVEAHPYWRNDKLERGIHVTAYSPLGSPHTAGFFNREGTPVLSQDPTLCAIAERHGCSPAEVAVAWAVQRGTSCLPKSTKEEHLRSNLAAASWRLPEDDFQALSDLETQCRMLDGAWFLSPEGPYRTLEELWDTEHEVQTSSKE
;
A
#
# COMPACT_ATOMS: atom_id res chain seq x y z
N MET A 1 16.30 26.07 0.64
CA MET A 1 15.75 25.56 1.92
C MET A 1 15.34 24.10 1.70
N ASN A 2 15.92 23.16 2.46
CA ASN A 2 15.67 21.70 2.33
C ASN A 2 14.17 21.37 2.47
N VAL A 3 13.64 20.46 1.63
CA VAL A 3 12.22 20.05 1.63
C VAL A 3 11.75 19.53 2.99
N CYS A 4 12.59 18.80 3.73
CA CYS A 4 12.29 18.33 5.08
C CYS A 4 12.11 19.51 6.07
N ARG A 5 13.00 20.52 6.02
CA ARG A 5 12.87 21.72 6.87
C ARG A 5 11.59 22.51 6.61
N LYS A 6 11.14 22.56 5.34
CA LYS A 6 9.85 23.20 5.01
C LYS A 6 8.68 22.42 5.61
N SER A 7 8.72 21.09 5.60
CA SER A 7 7.70 20.25 6.24
C SER A 7 7.69 20.47 7.76
N LEU A 8 8.84 20.45 8.43
CA LEU A 8 8.98 20.74 9.86
C LEU A 8 8.38 22.11 10.23
N GLN A 9 8.71 23.16 9.47
CA GLN A 9 8.17 24.49 9.69
C GLN A 9 6.64 24.55 9.53
N ARG A 10 6.08 23.86 8.52
CA ARG A 10 4.63 23.82 8.29
C ARG A 10 3.87 23.05 9.37
N LEU A 11 4.49 22.00 9.90
CA LEU A 11 3.91 21.18 10.97
C LEU A 11 4.14 21.79 12.36
N GLY A 12 5.05 22.76 12.49
CA GLY A 12 5.43 23.35 13.78
C GLY A 12 6.21 22.37 14.66
N LEU A 13 7.02 21.50 14.05
CA LEU A 13 7.77 20.44 14.72
C LEU A 13 9.28 20.65 14.58
N ASP A 14 10.04 20.14 15.57
CA ASP A 14 11.51 20.15 15.54
C ASP A 14 12.09 18.89 14.88
N TYR A 15 11.33 17.78 14.84
CA TYR A 15 11.73 16.52 14.22
C TYR A 15 10.52 15.75 13.65
N LEU A 16 10.80 14.71 12.87
CA LEU A 16 9.83 13.71 12.42
C LEU A 16 10.27 12.33 12.91
N ASP A 17 9.34 11.53 13.43
CA ASP A 17 9.61 10.12 13.77
C ASP A 17 9.91 9.28 12.51
N GLU A 18 9.33 9.67 11.37
CA GLU A 18 9.48 8.99 10.09
C GLU A 18 9.53 10.01 8.93
N TYR A 19 10.46 9.80 7.99
CA TYR A 19 10.55 10.59 6.75
C TYR A 19 10.81 9.65 5.56
N LEU A 20 9.84 9.58 4.65
CA LEU A 20 9.84 8.62 3.55
C LEU A 20 10.18 9.26 2.21
N ILE A 21 10.86 8.51 1.35
CA ILE A 21 10.81 8.72 -0.09
C ILE A 21 9.38 8.36 -0.51
N HIS A 22 8.63 9.34 -1.04
CA HIS A 22 7.21 9.15 -1.35
C HIS A 22 7.01 8.22 -2.55
N TRP A 23 7.84 8.38 -3.58
CA TRP A 23 7.87 7.53 -4.76
C TRP A 23 9.32 7.38 -5.24
N PRO A 24 9.70 6.21 -5.81
CA PRO A 24 11.00 6.02 -6.45
C PRO A 24 10.98 6.69 -7.84
N VAL A 25 10.76 8.00 -7.86
CA VAL A 25 10.73 8.81 -9.08
C VAL A 25 11.36 10.17 -8.79
N VAL A 26 12.23 10.62 -9.69
CA VAL A 26 12.84 11.96 -9.64
C VAL A 26 12.14 12.88 -10.65
N ASP A 27 11.51 13.96 -10.17
CA ASP A 27 10.88 14.96 -11.02
C ASP A 27 11.92 15.74 -11.84
N GLY A 28 11.74 15.77 -13.17
CA GLY A 28 12.19 16.89 -14.00
C GLY A 28 13.47 16.75 -14.84
N GLN A 29 14.31 15.72 -14.78
CA GLN A 29 15.39 15.54 -15.77
C GLN A 29 15.88 14.11 -15.99
N LYS A 30 16.18 13.84 -17.28
CA LYS A 30 17.26 12.96 -17.73
C LYS A 30 18.58 13.31 -17.01
N SER A 31 18.93 12.62 -15.94
CA SER A 31 20.33 12.45 -15.54
C SER A 31 20.47 11.29 -14.56
N GLY A 32 21.08 10.19 -15.04
CA GLY A 32 21.21 8.94 -14.31
C GLY A 32 20.52 7.83 -15.10
N SER A 33 21.31 7.01 -15.78
CA SER A 33 20.81 5.95 -16.66
C SER A 33 20.19 4.81 -15.86
N GLY A 34 18.88 4.83 -15.65
CA GLY A 34 18.12 3.66 -15.20
C GLY A 34 16.83 4.02 -14.44
N PRO A 35 15.87 3.07 -14.34
CA PRO A 35 14.82 3.16 -13.33
C PRO A 35 15.47 3.27 -11.93
N ASP A 36 14.79 3.94 -11.00
CA ASP A 36 15.21 3.89 -9.59
C ASP A 36 15.23 2.43 -9.14
N PRO A 37 16.23 2.03 -8.33
CA PRO A 37 16.39 0.63 -7.99
C PRO A 37 15.14 0.12 -7.27
N PRO A 38 14.68 -1.11 -7.60
CA PRO A 38 13.72 -1.81 -6.76
C PRO A 38 14.27 -1.91 -5.33
N LEU A 39 13.43 -2.27 -4.35
CA LEU A 39 13.81 -2.29 -2.93
C LEU A 39 15.15 -3.01 -2.69
N GLU A 40 15.45 -4.04 -3.48
CA GLU A 40 16.73 -4.73 -3.60
C GLU A 40 17.91 -3.79 -3.81
N GLY A 41 17.90 -2.96 -4.86
CA GLY A 41 19.01 -2.05 -5.12
C GLY A 41 19.13 -0.95 -4.06
N ILE A 42 18.02 -0.54 -3.42
CA ILE A 42 18.09 0.35 -2.25
C ILE A 42 18.79 -0.35 -1.09
N LEU A 43 18.41 -1.59 -0.78
CA LEU A 43 19.01 -2.36 0.31
C LEU A 43 20.50 -2.62 0.11
N ASP A 44 20.93 -2.83 -1.14
CA ASP A 44 22.33 -3.05 -1.48
C ASP A 44 23.17 -1.78 -1.39
N ALA A 45 22.59 -0.62 -1.73
CA ALA A 45 23.29 0.66 -1.74
C ALA A 45 23.25 1.41 -0.39
N CYS A 46 22.29 1.10 0.49
CA CYS A 46 22.06 1.87 1.70
C CYS A 46 23.15 1.65 2.77
N THR A 47 23.63 2.74 3.38
CA THR A 47 24.42 2.64 4.63
C THR A 47 23.54 2.40 5.84
N ILE A 48 22.35 3.01 5.84
CA ILE A 48 21.32 2.83 6.87
C ILE A 48 20.12 2.19 6.19
N ARG A 49 19.72 1.01 6.67
CA ARG A 49 18.56 0.30 6.11
C ARG A 49 17.28 1.10 6.31
N PRO A 50 16.36 1.10 5.34
CA PRO A 50 15.02 1.64 5.53
C PRO A 50 14.35 0.97 6.73
N ALA A 51 13.80 1.79 7.64
CA ALA A 51 13.03 1.26 8.77
C ALA A 51 11.65 0.76 8.33
N ILE A 52 11.04 1.43 7.34
CA ILE A 52 9.68 1.21 6.89
C ILE A 52 9.62 1.21 5.36
N ASN A 53 8.78 0.32 4.80
CA ASN A 53 8.32 0.36 3.43
C ASN A 53 6.79 0.60 3.45
N GLN A 54 6.36 1.81 3.09
CA GLN A 54 4.94 2.15 3.05
C GLN A 54 4.36 1.87 1.67
N VAL A 55 3.45 0.91 1.58
CA VAL A 55 2.92 0.39 0.29
C VAL A 55 1.40 0.21 0.35
N GLU A 56 0.77 0.08 -0.82
CA GLU A 56 -0.62 -0.33 -0.89
C GLU A 56 -0.73 -1.76 -0.38
N ALA A 57 -1.60 -1.96 0.62
CA ALA A 57 -1.96 -3.29 1.05
C ALA A 57 -3.37 -3.34 1.66
N HIS A 58 -4.18 -4.29 1.19
CA HIS A 58 -5.54 -4.55 1.65
C HIS A 58 -5.98 -5.95 1.14
N PRO A 59 -7.14 -6.50 1.54
CA PRO A 59 -7.53 -7.85 1.10
C PRO A 59 -7.54 -8.03 -0.43
N TYR A 60 -7.95 -7.00 -1.18
CA TYR A 60 -7.89 -7.00 -2.66
C TYR A 60 -6.50 -6.76 -3.27
N TRP A 61 -5.48 -6.45 -2.49
CA TRP A 61 -4.10 -6.30 -2.96
C TRP A 61 -3.18 -6.60 -1.78
N ARG A 62 -2.96 -7.89 -1.53
CA ARG A 62 -2.26 -8.31 -0.31
C ARG A 62 -0.79 -7.93 -0.35
N ASN A 63 -0.21 -7.96 -1.55
CA ASN A 63 1.18 -7.61 -1.79
C ASN A 63 2.16 -8.51 -1.01
N ASP A 64 1.90 -9.82 -1.04
CA ASP A 64 2.54 -10.85 -0.20
C ASP A 64 4.06 -10.99 -0.39
N LYS A 65 4.63 -10.39 -1.44
CA LYS A 65 6.06 -10.48 -1.80
C LYS A 65 6.96 -9.46 -1.07
N LEU A 66 6.41 -8.54 -0.28
CA LEU A 66 7.14 -7.37 0.20
C LEU A 66 7.84 -7.52 1.57
N GLU A 67 7.70 -8.67 2.23
CA GLU A 67 8.34 -8.88 3.53
C GLU A 67 9.85 -9.21 3.36
N ARG A 68 10.71 -8.22 3.61
CA ARG A 68 12.18 -8.36 3.48
C ARG A 68 12.95 -7.94 4.74
N GLY A 69 12.33 -8.16 5.90
CA GLY A 69 12.87 -7.73 7.20
C GLY A 69 12.82 -6.21 7.42
N ILE A 70 11.96 -5.50 6.68
CA ILE A 70 11.61 -4.09 6.86
C ILE A 70 10.15 -4.04 7.29
N HIS A 71 9.81 -3.17 8.24
CA HIS A 71 8.42 -3.01 8.68
C HIS A 71 7.55 -2.49 7.52
N VAL A 72 6.36 -3.06 7.34
CA VAL A 72 5.43 -2.63 6.30
C VAL A 72 4.31 -1.79 6.91
N THR A 73 4.10 -0.61 6.34
CA THR A 73 2.93 0.23 6.62
C THR A 73 1.98 0.17 5.43
N ALA A 74 0.77 -0.36 5.63
CA ALA A 74 -0.27 -0.45 4.62
C ALA A 74 -0.98 0.90 4.43
N TYR A 75 -0.70 1.60 3.32
CA TYR A 75 -1.53 2.70 2.87
C TYR A 75 -2.79 2.20 2.15
N SER A 76 -3.82 3.04 2.11
CA SER A 76 -5.13 2.70 1.51
C SER A 76 -5.72 1.36 2.00
N PRO A 77 -5.70 1.04 3.30
CA PRO A 77 -6.14 -0.27 3.80
C PRO A 77 -7.63 -0.59 3.52
N LEU A 78 -8.40 0.41 3.09
CA LEU A 78 -9.82 0.32 2.72
C LEU A 78 -10.06 0.33 1.19
N GLY A 79 -9.01 0.19 0.36
CA GLY A 79 -9.11 0.22 -1.11
C GLY A 79 -9.31 1.62 -1.73
N SER A 80 -9.21 2.68 -0.91
CA SER A 80 -9.35 4.09 -1.30
C SER A 80 -10.57 4.39 -2.21
N PRO A 81 -11.80 4.11 -1.77
CA PRO A 81 -12.99 4.20 -2.61
C PRO A 81 -13.26 5.63 -3.14
N HIS A 82 -12.88 6.65 -2.38
CA HIS A 82 -13.10 8.06 -2.74
C HIS A 82 -12.17 8.60 -3.83
N THR A 83 -11.12 7.85 -4.20
CA THR A 83 -10.17 8.30 -5.24
C THR A 83 -10.37 7.61 -6.58
N ALA A 84 -11.41 6.79 -6.75
CA ALA A 84 -11.63 6.04 -7.98
C ALA A 84 -11.75 6.96 -9.21
N GLY A 85 -12.60 7.99 -9.15
CA GLY A 85 -12.77 8.95 -10.24
C GLY A 85 -11.55 9.83 -10.51
N PHE A 86 -10.71 10.11 -9.50
CA PHE A 86 -9.49 10.90 -9.69
C PHE A 86 -8.39 10.16 -10.44
N PHE A 87 -8.40 8.82 -10.39
CA PHE A 87 -7.39 7.96 -11.02
C PHE A 87 -7.99 7.12 -12.15
N ASN A 88 -9.14 7.51 -12.72
CA ASN A 88 -9.83 6.78 -13.80
C ASN A 88 -10.06 5.28 -13.50
N ARG A 89 -10.37 4.95 -12.24
CA ARG A 89 -10.61 3.57 -11.77
C ARG A 89 -12.08 3.18 -11.79
N GLU A 90 -12.85 3.77 -12.70
CA GLU A 90 -14.24 3.39 -12.87
C GLU A 90 -14.28 1.93 -13.34
N GLY A 91 -15.00 1.07 -12.60
CA GLY A 91 -15.07 -0.37 -12.87
C GLY A 91 -14.12 -1.25 -12.07
N THR A 92 -13.20 -0.69 -11.26
CA THR A 92 -12.40 -1.53 -10.33
C THR A 92 -13.28 -2.05 -9.18
N PRO A 93 -13.02 -3.29 -8.69
CA PRO A 93 -13.73 -3.84 -7.53
C PRO A 93 -13.68 -2.92 -6.30
N VAL A 94 -14.79 -2.81 -5.57
CA VAL A 94 -14.89 -1.98 -4.37
C VAL A 94 -14.83 -2.88 -3.14
N LEU A 95 -13.70 -2.84 -2.42
CA LEU A 95 -13.44 -3.70 -1.26
C LEU A 95 -14.57 -3.67 -0.21
N SER A 96 -15.13 -2.49 0.07
CA SER A 96 -16.21 -2.34 1.07
C SER A 96 -17.55 -2.96 0.63
N GLN A 97 -17.64 -3.46 -0.60
CA GLN A 97 -18.81 -4.17 -1.14
C GLN A 97 -18.53 -5.67 -1.35
N ASP A 98 -17.34 -6.14 -0.99
CA ASP A 98 -16.99 -7.55 -1.09
C ASP A 98 -17.94 -8.41 -0.23
N PRO A 99 -18.57 -9.46 -0.79
CA PRO A 99 -19.51 -10.29 -0.04
C PRO A 99 -18.89 -10.96 1.20
N THR A 100 -17.62 -11.40 1.13
CA THR A 100 -16.93 -12.05 2.24
C THR A 100 -16.67 -11.04 3.35
N LEU A 101 -16.14 -9.86 3.01
CA LEU A 101 -15.90 -8.79 3.98
C LEU A 101 -17.20 -8.34 4.65
N CYS A 102 -18.26 -8.13 3.89
CA CYS A 102 -19.58 -7.74 4.40
C CYS A 102 -20.17 -8.83 5.32
N ALA A 103 -20.09 -10.10 4.94
CA ALA A 103 -20.62 -11.20 5.75
C ALA A 103 -19.86 -11.35 7.09
N ILE A 104 -18.55 -11.13 7.10
CA ILE A 104 -17.74 -11.10 8.34
C ILE A 104 -18.17 -9.91 9.20
N ALA A 105 -18.29 -8.72 8.60
CA ALA A 105 -18.70 -7.52 9.32
C ALA A 105 -20.07 -7.68 10.00
N GLU A 106 -21.06 -8.22 9.28
CA GLU A 106 -22.39 -8.52 9.80
C GLU A 106 -22.35 -9.52 10.96
N ARG A 107 -21.58 -10.61 10.83
CA ARG A 107 -21.45 -11.65 11.87
C ARG A 107 -20.91 -11.11 13.18
N HIS A 108 -19.99 -10.14 13.10
CA HIS A 108 -19.37 -9.50 14.27
C HIS A 108 -20.05 -8.21 14.71
N GLY A 109 -21.11 -7.78 14.02
CA GLY A 109 -21.83 -6.55 14.34
C GLY A 109 -20.98 -5.28 14.20
N CYS A 110 -20.05 -5.26 13.24
CA CYS A 110 -19.14 -4.15 12.98
C CYS A 110 -19.21 -3.71 11.50
N SER A 111 -18.45 -2.68 11.14
CA SER A 111 -18.37 -2.22 9.76
C SER A 111 -17.31 -2.98 8.94
N PRO A 112 -17.47 -3.07 7.59
CA PRO A 112 -16.43 -3.63 6.72
C PRO A 112 -15.06 -2.95 6.87
N ALA A 113 -15.04 -1.66 7.23
CA ALA A 113 -13.81 -0.91 7.46
C ALA A 113 -13.06 -1.41 8.70
N GLU A 114 -13.78 -1.71 9.79
CA GLU A 114 -13.19 -2.28 11.01
C GLU A 114 -12.59 -3.66 10.74
N VAL A 115 -13.29 -4.50 9.99
CA VAL A 115 -12.76 -5.82 9.58
C VAL A 115 -11.48 -5.67 8.75
N ALA A 116 -11.46 -4.78 7.76
CA ALA A 116 -10.28 -4.55 6.92
C ALA A 116 -9.07 -4.00 7.70
N VAL A 117 -9.32 -3.12 8.69
CA VAL A 117 -8.27 -2.61 9.59
C VAL A 117 -7.74 -3.73 10.49
N ALA A 118 -8.61 -4.51 11.12
CA ALA A 118 -8.23 -5.63 11.97
C ALA A 118 -7.40 -6.67 11.20
N TRP A 119 -7.81 -7.00 9.97
CA TRP A 119 -7.06 -7.88 9.08
C TRP A 119 -5.66 -7.35 8.77
N ALA A 120 -5.53 -6.05 8.43
CA ALA A 120 -4.24 -5.45 8.10
C ALA A 120 -3.27 -5.53 9.29
N VAL A 121 -3.75 -5.22 10.50
CA VAL A 121 -2.94 -5.28 11.71
C VAL A 121 -2.58 -6.71 12.10
N GLN A 122 -3.54 -7.63 12.05
CA GLN A 122 -3.33 -9.05 12.38
C GLN A 122 -2.28 -9.72 11.48
N ARG A 123 -2.18 -9.29 10.22
CA ARG A 123 -1.15 -9.76 9.27
C ARG A 123 0.26 -9.19 9.55
N GLY A 124 0.42 -8.37 10.58
CA GLY A 124 1.72 -7.82 10.98
C GLY A 124 2.09 -6.47 10.36
N THR A 125 1.16 -5.80 9.67
CA THR A 125 1.39 -4.45 9.14
C THR A 125 0.83 -3.38 10.08
N SER A 126 1.46 -2.20 10.15
CA SER A 126 0.70 -1.01 10.55
C SER A 126 -0.19 -0.57 9.38
N CYS A 127 -1.25 0.21 9.63
CA CYS A 127 -2.12 0.67 8.56
C CYS A 127 -2.56 2.13 8.73
N LEU A 128 -2.92 2.80 7.63
CA LEU A 128 -3.29 4.22 7.61
C LEU A 128 -4.74 4.44 7.14
N PRO A 129 -5.76 4.04 7.93
CA PRO A 129 -7.15 4.23 7.55
C PRO A 129 -7.56 5.70 7.69
N LYS A 130 -7.67 6.41 6.56
CA LYS A 130 -8.04 7.82 6.54
C LYS A 130 -9.54 8.03 6.81
N SER A 131 -9.86 8.94 7.72
CA SER A 131 -11.21 9.48 7.90
C SER A 131 -11.17 10.94 8.33
N THR A 132 -12.26 11.66 8.12
CA THR A 132 -12.53 12.99 8.71
C THR A 132 -13.70 12.97 9.68
N LYS A 133 -14.37 11.82 9.84
CA LYS A 133 -15.48 11.62 10.78
C LYS A 133 -14.94 11.02 12.08
N GLU A 134 -15.21 11.68 13.20
CA GLU A 134 -14.71 11.27 14.52
C GLU A 134 -15.11 9.84 14.90
N GLU A 135 -16.37 9.47 14.66
CA GLU A 135 -16.88 8.11 14.89
C GLU A 135 -16.02 7.06 14.19
N HIS A 136 -15.71 7.27 12.91
CA HIS A 136 -14.86 6.35 12.15
C HIS A 136 -13.41 6.35 12.65
N LEU A 137 -12.88 7.50 13.13
CA LEU A 137 -11.54 7.53 13.72
C LEU A 137 -11.48 6.67 14.99
N ARG A 138 -12.52 6.75 15.83
CA ARG A 138 -12.64 5.93 17.04
C ARG A 138 -12.79 4.45 16.71
N SER A 139 -13.65 4.09 15.75
CA SER A 139 -13.87 2.70 15.37
C SER A 139 -12.62 2.09 14.69
N ASN A 140 -11.97 2.81 13.78
CA ASN A 140 -10.71 2.37 13.17
C ASN A 140 -9.63 2.09 14.22
N LEU A 141 -9.50 2.94 15.24
CA LEU A 141 -8.54 2.75 16.31
C LEU A 141 -8.87 1.51 17.18
N ALA A 142 -10.15 1.31 17.50
CA ALA A 142 -10.59 0.14 18.25
C ALA A 142 -10.35 -1.16 17.46
N ALA A 143 -10.65 -1.16 16.16
CA ALA A 143 -10.43 -2.29 15.26
C ALA A 143 -8.96 -2.70 15.15
N ALA A 144 -8.02 -1.76 15.26
CA ALA A 144 -6.59 -2.06 15.25
C ALA A 144 -6.15 -2.94 16.45
N SER A 145 -6.95 -3.02 17.52
CA SER A 145 -6.71 -3.91 18.67
C SER A 145 -7.52 -5.21 18.61
N TRP A 146 -8.40 -5.36 17.62
CA TRP A 146 -9.23 -6.54 17.47
C TRP A 146 -8.48 -7.63 16.69
N ARG A 147 -8.49 -8.85 17.23
CA ARG A 147 -8.01 -10.05 16.55
C ARG A 147 -9.20 -10.78 15.93
N LEU A 148 -9.23 -10.85 14.60
CA LEU A 148 -10.20 -11.64 13.85
C LEU A 148 -10.07 -13.13 14.21
N PRO A 149 -11.18 -13.87 14.28
CA PRO A 149 -11.14 -15.33 14.25
C PRO A 149 -10.33 -15.82 13.05
N GLU A 150 -9.64 -16.94 13.21
CA GLU A 150 -8.71 -17.47 12.20
C GLU A 150 -9.42 -17.72 10.87
N ASP A 151 -10.61 -18.31 10.88
CA ASP A 151 -11.39 -18.60 9.67
C ASP A 151 -11.77 -17.33 8.90
N ASP A 152 -12.09 -16.24 9.61
CA ASP A 152 -12.45 -14.96 8.98
C ASP A 152 -11.20 -14.26 8.43
N PHE A 153 -10.09 -14.33 9.16
CA PHE A 153 -8.79 -13.84 8.69
C PHE A 153 -8.34 -14.58 7.42
N GLN A 154 -8.46 -15.90 7.41
CA GLN A 154 -8.08 -16.74 6.28
C GLN A 154 -9.00 -16.50 5.07
N ALA A 155 -10.31 -16.39 5.28
CA ALA A 155 -11.26 -16.08 4.21
C ALA A 155 -10.95 -14.77 3.48
N LEU A 156 -10.49 -13.74 4.20
CA LEU A 156 -10.04 -12.48 3.61
C LEU A 156 -8.68 -12.60 2.94
N SER A 157 -7.78 -13.40 3.52
CA SER A 157 -6.45 -13.65 2.98
C SER A 157 -6.50 -14.49 1.70
N ASP A 158 -7.55 -15.28 1.49
CA ASP A 158 -7.74 -16.15 0.32
C ASP A 158 -8.59 -15.51 -0.80
N LEU A 159 -8.99 -14.25 -0.67
CA LEU A 159 -9.74 -13.58 -1.73
C LEU A 159 -8.99 -13.65 -3.06
N GLU A 160 -9.65 -14.21 -4.09
CA GLU A 160 -9.08 -14.36 -5.44
C GLU A 160 -8.75 -13.01 -6.07
N THR A 161 -9.56 -11.99 -5.78
CA THR A 161 -9.37 -10.63 -6.30
C THR A 161 -8.04 -10.08 -5.81
N GLN A 162 -7.07 -9.92 -6.70
CA GLN A 162 -5.79 -9.25 -6.47
C GLN A 162 -5.59 -8.13 -7.50
N CYS A 163 -6.08 -6.94 -7.18
CA CYS A 163 -6.06 -5.75 -8.02
C CYS A 163 -5.50 -4.56 -7.24
N ARG A 164 -4.39 -4.00 -7.74
CA ARG A 164 -3.80 -2.76 -7.24
C ARG A 164 -4.68 -1.57 -7.61
N MET A 165 -5.00 -0.75 -6.61
CA MET A 165 -5.86 0.42 -6.68
C MET A 165 -5.10 1.70 -7.02
N LEU A 166 -3.82 1.80 -6.73
CA LEU A 166 -2.97 2.94 -7.07
C LEU A 166 -1.79 2.40 -7.89
N ASP A 167 -2.00 2.30 -9.20
CA ASP A 167 -1.05 1.73 -10.16
C ASP A 167 0.09 2.67 -10.54
N GLY A 168 0.01 3.97 -10.23
CA GLY A 168 1.07 4.91 -10.58
C GLY A 168 1.16 5.23 -12.07
N ALA A 169 0.12 4.94 -12.87
CA ALA A 169 0.12 5.15 -14.32
C ALA A 169 0.46 6.60 -14.73
N TRP A 170 0.25 7.57 -13.84
CA TRP A 170 0.62 8.98 -14.04
C TRP A 170 2.13 9.25 -14.07
N PHE A 171 2.96 8.29 -13.63
CA PHE A 171 4.43 8.36 -13.77
C PHE A 171 4.93 7.84 -15.12
N LEU A 172 4.07 7.21 -15.91
CA LEU A 172 4.47 6.64 -17.18
C LEU A 172 4.72 7.73 -18.22
N SER A 173 5.85 7.64 -18.91
CA SER A 173 6.21 8.54 -19.99
C SER A 173 7.03 7.79 -21.04
N PRO A 174 6.74 7.95 -22.35
CA PRO A 174 7.53 7.30 -23.40
C PRO A 174 9.02 7.65 -23.34
N GLU A 175 9.34 8.86 -22.90
CA GLU A 175 10.70 9.38 -22.71
C GLU A 175 11.19 9.33 -21.25
N GLY A 176 10.35 8.85 -20.33
CA GLY A 176 10.62 8.79 -18.90
C GLY A 176 11.37 7.53 -18.46
N PRO A 177 11.66 7.43 -17.15
CA PRO A 177 12.31 6.25 -16.58
C PRO A 177 11.41 5.00 -16.61
N TYR A 178 10.09 5.18 -16.67
CA TYR A 178 9.09 4.12 -16.71
C TYR A 178 8.14 4.35 -17.88
N ARG A 179 8.07 3.39 -18.80
CA ARG A 179 7.18 3.40 -19.98
C ARG A 179 5.94 2.57 -19.75
N THR A 180 6.04 1.56 -18.90
CA THR A 180 4.95 0.64 -18.59
C THR A 180 4.82 0.45 -17.08
N LEU A 181 3.67 -0.08 -16.64
CA LEU A 181 3.45 -0.41 -15.24
C LEU A 181 4.40 -1.52 -14.77
N GLU A 182 4.77 -2.42 -15.67
CA GLU A 182 5.70 -3.51 -15.39
C GLU A 182 7.10 -2.99 -15.08
N GLU A 183 7.57 -1.98 -15.82
CA GLU A 183 8.83 -1.30 -15.53
C GLU A 183 8.78 -0.56 -14.17
N LEU A 184 7.64 0.07 -13.84
CA LEU A 184 7.48 0.80 -12.57
C LEU A 184 7.43 -0.13 -11.35
N TRP A 185 6.74 -1.26 -11.46
CA TRP A 185 6.51 -2.19 -10.35
C TRP A 185 7.44 -3.39 -10.36
N ASP A 186 8.36 -3.46 -11.33
CA ASP A 186 9.32 -4.54 -11.50
C ASP A 186 8.65 -5.94 -11.58
N THR A 187 7.58 -6.03 -12.37
CA THR A 187 6.78 -7.28 -12.47
C THR A 187 7.28 -8.24 -13.55
N GLU A 188 8.29 -7.88 -14.36
CA GLU A 188 8.80 -8.66 -15.51
C GLU A 188 9.84 -9.74 -15.16
N HIS A 189 10.30 -9.84 -13.91
CA HIS A 189 11.16 -10.96 -13.48
C HIS A 189 10.41 -12.32 -13.34
N GLU A 190 9.14 -12.41 -13.75
CA GLU A 190 8.32 -13.63 -13.77
C GLU A 190 8.08 -14.21 -15.18
N VAL A 191 9.09 -14.26 -16.04
CA VAL A 191 9.06 -15.25 -17.13
C VAL A 191 9.32 -16.62 -16.54
N GLN A 192 8.23 -17.36 -16.32
CA GLN A 192 8.27 -18.80 -16.05
C GLN A 192 9.22 -19.48 -17.05
N THR A 193 10.37 -19.95 -16.57
CA THR A 193 11.08 -21.03 -17.24
C THR A 193 10.22 -22.28 -17.08
N SER A 194 9.25 -22.45 -17.97
CA SER A 194 8.64 -23.75 -18.20
C SER A 194 9.70 -24.64 -18.82
N SER A 195 10.31 -25.45 -17.96
CA SER A 195 11.06 -26.63 -18.33
C SER A 195 10.16 -27.48 -19.23
N LYS A 196 10.47 -27.52 -20.52
CA LYS A 196 9.96 -28.59 -21.39
C LYS A 196 10.63 -29.88 -20.93
N GLU A 197 9.86 -30.74 -20.29
CA GLU A 197 10.06 -32.19 -20.39
C GLU A 197 9.62 -32.70 -21.77
#